data_AF-A0A3D5I5K8-F1
#
_entry.id   AF-A0A3D5I5K8-F1
#
_cell.length_a   1.000
_cell.length_b   1.000
_cell.length_c   1.000
_cell.angle_alpha   90.00
_cell.angle_beta   90.00
_cell.angle_gamma   90.00
#
_symmetry.space_group_name_H-M   'P 1'
#
loop_
_entity.id
_entity.type
_entity.pdbx_description
1 polymer ?
#
loop_
_entity_poly.entity_id
_entity_poly.type
_entity_poly.pdbx_seq_one_letter_code
_entity_poly.pdbx_strand_id
1 'polypeptide(L)'
;MAKKTSVQVSFNEDDFVVYPTHGVGRILGTEKNVVAGTNIEMLIVRFEQDRMTLRVPLEKARSLGLRTLSSRKQMDEAITTLKGKARVSRDMWSKRAKAYDDKIRSGDPVS
;
A
#
# COMPACT_ATOMS: atom_id res chain seq x y z
N MET A 1 0.03 -11.37 -27.32
CA MET A 1 -0.40 -11.42 -25.91
C MET A 1 0.82 -11.17 -25.03
N ALA A 2 0.93 -10.00 -24.40
CA ALA A 2 2.10 -9.64 -23.58
C ALA A 2 1.92 -10.19 -22.16
N LYS A 3 2.85 -11.04 -21.69
CA LYS A 3 2.92 -11.52 -20.31
C LYS A 3 3.06 -10.31 -19.38
N LYS A 4 2.04 -10.02 -18.56
CA LYS A 4 2.18 -9.14 -17.40
C LYS A 4 3.12 -9.82 -16.42
N THR A 5 4.37 -9.36 -16.35
CA THR A 5 5.30 -9.73 -15.29
C THR A 5 4.72 -9.26 -13.96
N SER A 6 4.04 -10.15 -13.25
CA SER A 6 3.66 -9.92 -11.87
C SER A 6 4.95 -9.90 -11.06
N VAL A 7 5.47 -8.70 -10.78
CA VAL A 7 6.55 -8.52 -9.81
C VAL A 7 6.07 -9.18 -8.52
N GLN A 8 6.65 -10.33 -8.19
CA GLN A 8 6.52 -10.94 -6.88
C GLN A 8 7.22 -10.00 -5.92
N VAL A 9 6.43 -9.11 -5.29
CA VAL A 9 6.83 -8.33 -4.13
C VAL A 9 7.18 -9.34 -3.05
N SER A 10 8.48 -9.60 -2.93
CA SER A 10 9.07 -10.32 -1.81
C SER A 10 9.08 -9.37 -0.63
N PHE A 11 8.35 -9.72 0.43
CA PHE A 11 8.42 -9.01 1.71
C PHE A 11 9.58 -9.62 2.50
N ASN A 12 10.64 -8.85 2.75
CA ASN A 12 11.74 -9.30 3.59
C ASN A 12 11.57 -8.78 5.02
N GLU A 13 12.24 -9.43 5.96
CA GLU A 13 12.40 -8.88 7.31
C GLU A 13 13.05 -7.49 7.24
N ASP A 14 12.65 -6.60 8.15
CA ASP A 14 13.11 -5.21 8.23
C ASP A 14 12.74 -4.26 7.08
N ASP A 15 12.07 -4.75 6.04
CA ASP A 15 11.55 -3.89 4.98
C ASP A 15 10.39 -3.00 5.49
N PHE A 16 10.29 -1.80 4.93
CA PHE A 16 9.20 -0.88 5.19
C PHE A 16 8.05 -1.06 4.20
N VAL A 17 6.84 -1.06 4.74
CA VAL A 17 5.59 -1.22 4.00
C VAL A 17 4.60 -0.14 4.38
N VAL A 18 3.63 0.12 3.51
CA VAL A 18 2.53 1.04 3.77
C VAL A 18 1.23 0.26 3.83
N TYR A 19 0.42 0.56 4.86
CA TYR A 19 -0.95 0.09 4.98
C TYR A 19 -1.92 1.27 4.89
N PRO A 20 -2.99 1.21 4.08
CA PRO A 20 -3.84 2.37 3.79
C PRO A 20 -4.35 3.12 5.01
N THR A 21 -4.69 2.42 6.10
CA THR A 21 -5.25 3.02 7.33
C THR A 21 -4.19 3.46 8.33
N HIS A 22 -3.03 2.77 8.38
CA HIS A 22 -2.03 2.91 9.45
C HIS A 22 -0.71 3.53 9.00
N GLY A 23 -0.59 3.87 7.71
CA GLY A 23 0.60 4.49 7.17
C GLY A 23 1.78 3.52 7.08
N VAL A 24 2.98 4.00 7.43
CA VAL A 24 4.22 3.26 7.27
C VAL A 24 4.45 2.32 8.46
N GLY A 25 4.74 1.06 8.18
CA GLY A 25 5.14 0.05 9.15
C GLY A 25 6.41 -0.68 8.72
N ARG A 26 7.07 -1.33 9.69
CA ARG A 26 8.25 -2.18 9.47
C ARG A 26 7.85 -3.65 9.58
N ILE A 27 8.32 -4.48 8.66
CA ILE A 27 8.12 -5.93 8.73
C ILE A 27 9.03 -6.49 9.82
N LEU A 28 8.44 -7.20 10.78
CA LEU A 28 9.18 -7.96 11.79
C LEU A 28 9.54 -9.36 11.30
N GLY A 29 8.75 -9.91 10.37
CA GLY A 29 8.99 -11.21 9.74
C GLY A 29 7.70 -11.95 9.41
N THR A 30 7.84 -13.25 9.14
CA THR A 30 6.71 -14.14 8.85
C THR A 30 6.54 -15.19 9.93
N GLU A 31 5.30 -15.52 10.25
CA GLU A 31 4.94 -16.50 11.28
C GLU A 31 3.90 -17.47 10.71
N LYS A 32 4.06 -18.76 10.99
CA LYS A 32 3.05 -19.78 10.67
C LYS A 32 2.13 -19.96 11.86
N ASN A 33 0.85 -19.68 11.67
CA ASN A 33 -0.17 -19.82 12.70
C ASN A 33 -1.28 -20.76 12.23
N VAL A 34 -1.75 -21.60 13.14
CA VAL A 34 -2.89 -22.51 12.88
C VAL A 34 -4.18 -21.78 13.22
N VAL A 35 -5.01 -21.49 12.22
CA VAL A 35 -6.33 -20.88 12.42
C VAL A 35 -7.38 -21.85 11.88
N ALA A 36 -8.33 -22.26 12.73
CA ALA A 36 -9.38 -23.22 12.38
C ALA A 36 -8.85 -24.53 11.75
N GLY A 37 -7.72 -25.05 12.26
CA GLY A 37 -7.09 -26.27 11.76
C GLY A 37 -6.30 -26.12 10.46
N THR A 38 -6.22 -24.92 9.88
CA THR A 38 -5.44 -24.65 8.67
C THR A 38 -4.16 -23.87 9.02
N ASN A 39 -3.03 -24.29 8.45
CA ASN A 39 -1.77 -23.55 8.55
C ASN A 39 -1.82 -22.33 7.64
N ILE A 40 -1.72 -21.13 8.22
CA ILE A 40 -1.72 -19.86 7.49
C ILE A 40 -0.40 -19.14 7.79
N GLU A 41 0.29 -18.74 6.73
CA GLU A 41 1.48 -17.89 6.85
C GLU A 41 1.07 -16.43 6.96
N MET A 42 1.51 -15.76 8.01
CA MET A 42 1.16 -14.40 8.36
C MET A 42 2.41 -13.52 8.34
N LEU A 43 2.30 -12.34 7.73
CA LEU A 43 3.28 -11.28 7.81
C LEU A 43 3.02 -10.43 9.05
N ILE A 44 4.05 -10.20 9.86
CA ILE A 44 3.98 -9.37 11.05
C ILE A 44 4.54 -7.99 10.71
N VAL A 45 3.72 -6.95 10.89
CA VAL A 45 4.10 -5.56 10.62
C VAL A 45 3.91 -4.71 11.87
N ARG A 46 4.95 -3.98 12.25
CA ARG A 46 4.96 -3.04 13.38
C ARG A 46 4.73 -1.62 12.88
N PHE A 47 3.73 -0.95 13.44
CA PHE A 47 3.48 0.47 13.22
C PHE A 47 3.91 1.24 14.47
N GLU A 48 4.99 2.03 14.34
CA GLU A 48 5.57 2.78 15.46
C GLU A 48 4.66 3.90 15.95
N GLN A 49 3.98 4.58 15.03
CA GLN A 49 3.08 5.70 15.36
C GLN A 49 1.93 5.27 16.28
N ASP A 50 1.29 4.14 15.97
CA ASP A 50 0.15 3.62 16.74
C ASP A 50 0.57 2.65 17.86
N ARG A 51 1.89 2.39 18.01
CA ARG A 51 2.45 1.33 18.86
C ARG A 51 1.75 -0.03 18.68
N MET A 52 1.32 -0.33 17.46
CA MET A 52 0.50 -1.50 17.13
C MET A 52 1.27 -2.51 16.29
N THR A 53 0.99 -3.80 16.46
CA THR A 53 1.53 -4.88 15.63
C THR A 53 0.39 -5.59 14.91
N LEU A 54 0.37 -5.51 13.58
CA LEU A 54 -0.64 -6.14 12.72
C LEU A 54 -0.11 -7.46 12.17
N ARG A 55 -0.97 -8.48 12.14
CA ARG A 55 -0.70 -9.77 11.49
C ARG A 55 -1.59 -9.90 10.28
N VAL A 56 -0.97 -10.03 9.10
CA VAL A 56 -1.69 -10.06 7.83
C VAL A 56 -1.39 -11.38 7.12
N PRO A 57 -2.40 -12.20 6.77
CA PRO A 57 -2.16 -13.40 5.96
C PRO A 57 -1.48 -13.03 4.64
N LEU A 58 -0.39 -13.70 4.30
CA LEU A 58 0.43 -13.41 3.10
C LEU A 58 -0.40 -13.44 1.82
N GLU A 59 -1.33 -14.39 1.71
CA GLU A 59 -2.25 -14.51 0.56
C GLU A 59 -3.13 -13.26 0.37
N LYS A 60 -3.53 -12.62 1.48
CA LYS A 60 -4.43 -11.46 1.46
C LYS A 60 -3.70 -10.12 1.54
N ALA A 61 -2.40 -10.11 1.79
CA ALA A 61 -1.63 -8.88 2.00
C ALA A 61 -1.85 -7.85 0.89
N ARG A 62 -1.74 -8.26 -0.39
CA ARG A 62 -1.99 -7.34 -1.52
C ARG A 62 -3.45 -6.89 -1.64
N SER A 63 -4.39 -7.79 -1.38
CA SER A 63 -5.83 -7.49 -1.47
C SER A 63 -6.27 -6.46 -0.42
N LEU A 64 -5.59 -6.43 0.72
CA LEU A 64 -5.82 -5.50 1.82
C LEU A 64 -5.08 -4.16 1.62
N GLY A 65 -4.40 -3.98 0.48
CA GLY A 65 -3.69 -2.75 0.15
C GLY A 65 -2.29 -2.63 0.76
N LEU A 66 -1.73 -3.73 1.30
CA LEU A 66 -0.33 -3.72 1.76
C LEU A 66 0.60 -3.53 0.55
N ARG A 67 1.43 -2.49 0.61
CA ARG A 67 2.31 -2.07 -0.49
C ARG A 67 3.71 -1.74 0.02
N THR A 68 4.71 -1.87 -0.86
CA THR A 68 6.07 -1.41 -0.57
C THR A 68 6.14 0.12 -0.62
N LEU A 69 7.20 0.68 -0.06
CA LEU A 69 7.50 2.10 -0.25
C LEU A 69 7.64 2.46 -1.74
N SER A 70 7.24 3.68 -2.06
CA SER A 70 7.45 4.25 -3.40
C SER A 70 8.94 4.45 -3.65
N SER A 71 9.36 4.17 -4.89
CA SER A 71 10.73 4.40 -5.32
C SER A 71 11.05 5.91 -5.40
N ARG A 72 12.33 6.26 -5.33
CA ARG A 72 12.78 7.66 -5.48
C ARG A 72 12.28 8.30 -6.78
N LYS A 73 12.31 7.54 -7.88
CA LYS A 73 11.80 7.99 -9.19
C LYS A 73 10.32 8.37 -9.15
N GLN A 74 9.48 7.55 -8.51
CA GLN A 74 8.04 7.85 -8.34
C GLN A 74 7.84 9.11 -7.48
N MET A 75 8.67 9.31 -6.47
CA MET A 75 8.60 10.52 -5.64
C MET A 75 9.03 11.78 -6.40
N ASP A 76 10.07 11.70 -7.23
CA ASP A 76 10.52 12.81 -8.08
C ASP A 76 9.43 13.20 -9.09
N GLU A 77 8.73 12.21 -9.67
CA GLU A 77 7.58 12.42 -10.55
C GLU A 77 6.38 13.04 -9.81
N ALA A 78 6.10 12.59 -8.59
CA ALA A 78 5.05 13.16 -7.75
C ALA A 78 5.32 14.64 -7.43
N ILE A 79 6.56 14.98 -7.04
CA ILE A 79 6.97 16.37 -6.78
C ILE A 79 6.82 17.22 -8.04
N THR A 80 7.19 16.68 -9.20
CA THR A 80 7.05 17.38 -10.49
C THR A 80 5.58 17.64 -10.82
N THR A 81 4.71 16.65 -10.58
CA THR A 81 3.26 16.75 -10.79
C THR A 81 2.63 17.81 -9.87
N LEU A 82 3.04 17.84 -8.59
CA LEU A 82 2.57 18.82 -7.61
C LEU A 82 2.98 20.27 -7.95
N LYS A 83 4.16 20.46 -8.57
CA LYS A 83 4.61 21.77 -9.06
C LYS A 83 3.93 22.19 -10.37
N GLY A 84 3.25 21.27 -11.05
CA GLY A 84 2.55 21.51 -12.30
C GLY A 84 1.28 22.36 -12.15
N LYS A 85 0.67 22.72 -13.27
CA LYS A 85 -0.62 23.42 -13.26
C LYS A 85 -1.74 22.49 -12.77
N ALA A 86 -2.56 22.99 -11.84
CA ALA A 86 -3.73 22.28 -11.37
C ALA A 86 -4.73 22.02 -12.52
N ARG A 87 -5.20 20.77 -12.64
CA ARG A 87 -6.27 20.42 -13.57
C ARG A 87 -7.62 20.72 -12.92
N VAL A 88 -8.34 21.70 -13.47
CA VAL A 88 -9.68 22.06 -13.00
C VAL A 88 -10.72 21.14 -13.65
N SER A 89 -11.44 20.36 -12.84
CA SER A 89 -12.61 19.59 -13.29
C SER A 89 -13.88 20.44 -13.18
N ARG A 90 -14.78 20.31 -14.17
CA ARG A 90 -16.13 20.92 -14.19
C ARG A 90 -17.23 19.99 -13.67
N ASP A 91 -16.87 18.82 -13.14
CA ASP A 91 -17.83 17.85 -12.62
C ASP A 91 -18.52 18.34 -11.35
N MET A 92 -19.71 17.82 -11.05
CA MET A 92 -20.38 18.03 -9.77
C MET A 92 -19.51 17.60 -8.59
N TRP A 93 -19.62 18.31 -7.47
CA TRP A 93 -18.83 18.07 -6.25
C TRP A 93 -18.80 16.60 -5.82
N SER A 94 -19.96 15.93 -5.82
CA SER A 94 -20.06 14.52 -5.42
C SER A 94 -19.17 13.59 -6.24
N LYS A 95 -19.08 13.82 -7.56
CA LYS A 95 -18.20 13.04 -8.44
C LYS A 95 -16.72 13.35 -8.16
N ARG A 96 -16.38 14.61 -7.90
CA ARG A 96 -14.99 15.00 -7.56
C ARG A 96 -14.55 14.42 -6.22
N ALA A 97 -15.41 14.49 -5.20
CA ALA A 97 -15.13 13.93 -3.88
C ALA A 97 -14.89 12.42 -3.95
N LYS A 98 -15.71 11.68 -4.71
CA LYS A 98 -15.51 10.25 -4.95
C LYS A 98 -14.18 9.98 -5.67
N ALA A 99 -13.87 10.73 -6.73
CA ALA A 99 -12.61 10.57 -7.45
C ALA A 99 -11.38 10.84 -6.58
N TYR A 100 -11.44 11.81 -5.65
CA TYR A 100 -10.36 12.05 -4.69
C TYR A 100 -10.25 10.94 -3.65
N ASP A 101 -11.37 10.41 -3.13
CA ASP A 101 -11.34 9.27 -2.21
C ASP A 101 -10.72 8.03 -2.90
N ASP A 102 -11.10 7.76 -4.15
CA ASP A 102 -10.53 6.67 -4.94
C ASP A 102 -9.02 6.85 -5.18
N LYS A 103 -8.55 8.08 -5.41
CA LYS A 103 -7.12 8.40 -5.54
C LYS A 103 -6.35 8.25 -4.22
N ILE A 104 -6.92 8.71 -3.11
CA ILE A 104 -6.31 8.57 -1.79
C ILE A 104 -6.16 7.08 -1.45
N ARG A 105 -7.20 6.28 -1.75
CA ARG A 105 -7.19 4.83 -1.53
C ARG A 105 -6.25 4.08 -2.47
N SER A 106 -6.01 4.58 -3.69
CA SER A 106 -5.07 3.94 -4.63
C SER A 106 -3.64 3.96 -4.08
N GLY A 107 -3.30 4.98 -3.28
CA GLY A 107 -1.99 5.17 -2.70
C GLY A 107 -0.91 5.58 -3.71
N ASP A 108 -1.25 5.78 -4.97
CA ASP A 108 -0.29 6.25 -5.98
C ASP A 108 0.04 7.73 -5.75
N PRO A 109 1.30 8.10 -5.44
CA PRO A 109 1.68 9.48 -5.17
C PRO A 109 1.59 10.41 -6.39
N VAL A 110 1.48 9.87 -7.61
CA VAL A 110 1.41 10.67 -8.85
C VAL A 110 -0.03 10.95 -9.28
N SER A 111 -0.99 10.11 -8.86
CA SER A 111 -2.35 10.05 -9.43
C SER A 111 -3.30 11.19 -9.03
#